data_AF-M6RFI5-F1
#
_entry.id   AF-M6RFI5-F1
#
_cell.length_a   1.000
_cell.length_b   1.000
_cell.length_c   1.000
_cell.angle_alpha   90.00
_cell.angle_beta   90.00
_cell.angle_gamma   90.00
#
_symmetry.space_group_name_H-M   'P 1'
#
loop_
_entity.id
_entity.type
_entity.pdbx_description
1 polymer ?
#
loop_
_entity_poly.entity_id
_entity_poly.type
_entity_poly.pdbx_seq_one_letter_code
_entity_poly.pdbx_strand_id
1 'polypeptide(L)'
;MNQFNLPKPDYIKMDVDGIEHIILKGGKNVLKNVKEILVEINEDFTEQLDNSRSILERAGFVLKNKVTVSNSGTFQNTYNQIWIRK
;
A
#
# COMPACT_ATOMS: atom_id res chain seq x y z
N MET A 1 -21.47 -12.74 -0.31
CA MET A 1 -22.36 -11.70 0.26
C MET A 1 -21.51 -10.75 1.09
N ASN A 2 -21.85 -9.46 1.09
CA ASN A 2 -21.16 -8.47 1.93
C ASN A 2 -21.89 -8.41 3.28
N GLN A 3 -21.27 -8.92 4.36
CA GLN A 3 -21.91 -9.16 5.66
C GLN A 3 -22.56 -7.90 6.27
N PHE A 4 -22.00 -6.73 5.97
CA PHE A 4 -22.44 -5.45 6.52
C PHE A 4 -23.07 -4.52 5.47
N ASN A 5 -23.25 -4.99 4.24
CA ASN A 5 -23.75 -4.20 3.11
C ASN A 5 -23.06 -2.82 2.92
N LEU A 6 -21.77 -2.74 3.30
CA LEU A 6 -20.98 -1.51 3.17
C LEU A 6 -20.54 -1.29 1.72
N PRO A 7 -20.45 -0.03 1.26
CA PRO A 7 -19.83 0.25 -0.04
C PRO A 7 -18.38 -0.22 -0.06
N LYS A 8 -17.90 -0.64 -1.23
CA LYS A 8 -16.48 -0.92 -1.42
C LYS A 8 -15.68 0.38 -1.33
N PRO A 9 -14.46 0.37 -0.75
CA PRO A 9 -13.65 1.56 -0.66
C PRO A 9 -13.12 1.97 -2.03
N ASP A 10 -13.20 3.26 -2.31
CA ASP A 10 -12.51 3.88 -3.44
C ASP A 10 -11.03 4.20 -3.10
N TYR A 11 -10.72 4.43 -1.82
CA TYR A 11 -9.42 4.87 -1.33
C TYR A 11 -9.03 4.05 -0.10
N ILE A 12 -7.72 3.73 0.03
CA ILE A 12 -7.18 3.02 1.18
C ILE A 12 -5.96 3.79 1.72
N LYS A 13 -5.91 4.01 3.04
CA LYS A 13 -4.65 4.27 3.76
C LYS A 13 -4.24 2.98 4.47
N MET A 14 -2.97 2.58 4.36
CA MET A 14 -2.39 1.42 5.02
C MET A 14 -1.06 1.80 5.68
N ASP A 15 -1.06 1.72 7.00
CA ASP A 15 0.01 2.18 7.89
C ASP A 15 -0.12 1.30 9.13
N VAL A 16 0.61 0.19 9.13
CA VAL A 16 0.53 -0.88 10.13
C VAL A 16 1.94 -1.22 10.61
N ASP A 17 2.09 -2.23 11.46
CA ASP A 17 3.37 -2.59 12.08
C ASP A 17 4.34 -3.33 11.12
N GLY A 18 4.58 -2.79 9.92
CA GLY A 18 5.55 -3.30 8.93
C GLY A 18 5.08 -4.52 8.10
N ILE A 19 3.81 -4.92 8.23
CA ILE A 19 3.22 -6.10 7.59
C ILE A 19 2.35 -5.79 6.36
N GLU A 20 2.48 -4.61 5.76
CA GLU A 20 1.70 -4.10 4.63
C GLU A 20 1.64 -5.11 3.48
N HIS A 21 2.77 -5.72 3.13
CA HIS A 21 2.87 -6.73 2.08
C HIS A 21 1.98 -7.96 2.34
N ILE A 22 1.78 -8.36 3.61
CA ILE A 22 0.91 -9.46 4.00
C ILE A 22 -0.56 -9.05 3.84
N ILE A 23 -0.92 -7.84 4.28
CA ILE A 23 -2.29 -7.31 4.15
C ILE A 23 -2.66 -7.15 2.68
N LEU A 24 -1.76 -6.58 1.86
CA LEU A 24 -1.93 -6.46 0.41
C LEU A 24 -2.12 -7.84 -0.26
N LYS A 25 -1.37 -8.85 0.19
CA LYS A 25 -1.47 -10.23 -0.32
C LYS A 25 -2.85 -10.84 -0.04
N GLY A 26 -3.42 -10.61 1.15
CA GLY A 26 -4.78 -11.03 1.50
C GLY A 26 -5.88 -10.19 0.83
N GLY A 27 -5.60 -8.91 0.59
CA GLY A 27 -6.55 -7.91 0.09
C GLY A 27 -6.80 -7.89 -1.41
N LYS A 28 -6.24 -8.82 -2.21
CA LYS A 28 -6.29 -8.79 -3.69
C LYS A 28 -7.66 -8.53 -4.30
N ASN A 29 -8.73 -9.08 -3.73
CA ASN A 29 -10.09 -8.87 -4.23
C ASN A 29 -10.63 -7.45 -3.95
N VAL A 30 -10.22 -6.84 -2.84
CA VAL A 30 -10.56 -5.45 -2.50
C VAL A 30 -9.86 -4.51 -3.49
N LEU A 31 -8.56 -4.74 -3.73
CA LEU A 31 -7.72 -3.91 -4.60
C LEU A 31 -8.33 -3.69 -5.98
N LYS A 32 -9.05 -4.67 -6.54
CA LYS A 32 -9.69 -4.60 -7.88
C LYS A 32 -10.58 -3.38 -8.11
N ASN A 33 -11.17 -2.81 -7.06
CA ASN A 33 -12.14 -1.71 -7.17
C ASN A 33 -11.61 -0.38 -6.58
N VAL A 34 -10.39 -0.38 -6.04
CA VAL A 34 -9.79 0.78 -5.38
C VAL A 34 -9.13 1.67 -6.43
N LYS A 35 -9.34 2.98 -6.33
CA LYS A 35 -8.82 4.03 -7.23
C LYS A 35 -7.41 4.46 -6.82
N GLU A 36 -7.16 4.61 -5.52
CA GLU A 36 -5.87 5.06 -5.00
C GLU A 36 -5.57 4.44 -3.62
N ILE A 37 -4.28 4.20 -3.37
CA ILE A 37 -3.77 3.62 -2.12
C ILE A 37 -2.60 4.48 -1.62
N LEU A 38 -2.68 4.90 -0.37
CA LEU A 38 -1.57 5.43 0.40
C LEU A 38 -1.04 4.32 1.29
N VAL A 39 0.22 3.92 1.11
CA VAL A 39 0.86 2.83 1.88
C VAL A 39 2.20 3.28 2.43
N GLU A 40 2.46 3.02 3.71
CA GLU A 40 3.77 3.23 4.31
C GLU A 40 4.71 2.07 3.96
N ILE A 41 5.88 2.36 3.42
CA ILE A 41 6.89 1.36 3.04
C ILE A 41 8.25 1.77 3.57
N ASN A 42 8.91 0.86 4.28
CA ASN A 42 10.30 0.96 4.66
C ASN A 42 11.18 0.33 3.57
N GLU A 43 11.97 1.14 2.87
CA GLU A 43 12.86 0.67 1.81
C GLU A 43 14.07 -0.13 2.34
N ASP A 44 14.37 -0.07 3.65
CA ASP A 44 15.35 -0.96 4.30
C ASP A 44 14.79 -2.38 4.49
N PHE A 45 13.47 -2.55 4.46
CA PHE A 45 12.83 -3.86 4.54
C PHE A 45 12.46 -4.36 3.14
N THR A 46 13.45 -4.96 2.46
CA THR A 46 13.35 -5.38 1.06
C THR A 46 12.18 -6.33 0.78
N GLU A 47 11.87 -7.26 1.67
CA GLU A 47 10.73 -8.16 1.52
C GLU A 47 9.39 -7.40 1.49
N GLN A 48 9.21 -6.41 2.37
CA GLN A 48 8.02 -5.57 2.38
C GLN A 48 7.94 -4.71 1.13
N LEU A 49 9.05 -4.07 0.74
CA LEU A 49 9.15 -3.23 -0.45
C LEU A 49 8.80 -4.01 -1.74
N ASP A 50 9.51 -5.11 -2.00
CA ASP A 50 9.40 -5.85 -3.25
C ASP A 50 8.04 -6.53 -3.41
N ASN A 51 7.53 -7.13 -2.32
CA ASN A 51 6.22 -7.76 -2.36
C ASN A 51 5.10 -6.73 -2.51
N SER A 52 5.15 -5.62 -1.77
CA SER A 52 4.13 -4.57 -1.88
C SER A 52 4.10 -4.00 -3.29
N ARG A 53 5.26 -3.64 -3.85
CA ARG A 53 5.41 -3.16 -5.22
C ARG A 53 4.85 -4.16 -6.23
N SER A 54 5.28 -5.42 -6.16
CA SER A 54 4.81 -6.47 -7.06
C SER A 54 3.30 -6.69 -6.99
N ILE A 55 2.71 -6.63 -5.79
CA ILE A 55 1.26 -6.78 -5.62
C ILE A 55 0.51 -5.59 -6.21
N LEU A 56 0.94 -4.36 -5.93
CA LEU A 56 0.30 -3.13 -6.40
C LEU A 56 0.38 -2.99 -7.92
N GLU A 57 1.55 -3.22 -8.52
CA GLU A 57 1.75 -3.19 -9.96
C GLU A 57 0.88 -4.24 -10.67
N ARG A 58 0.84 -5.49 -10.17
CA ARG A 58 -0.04 -6.55 -10.71
C ARG A 58 -1.53 -6.26 -10.51
N ALA A 59 -1.88 -5.49 -9.48
CA ALA A 59 -3.24 -5.03 -9.26
C ALA A 59 -3.63 -3.84 -10.15
N GLY A 60 -2.72 -3.35 -11.00
CA GLY A 60 -2.96 -2.27 -11.97
C GLY A 60 -2.69 -0.87 -11.43
N PHE A 61 -1.93 -0.74 -10.34
CA PHE A 61 -1.52 0.55 -9.81
C PHE A 61 -0.16 1.01 -10.37
N VAL A 62 0.07 2.31 -10.33
CA VAL A 62 1.37 2.97 -10.56
C VAL A 62 1.69 3.88 -9.40
N LEU A 63 2.98 3.93 -9.04
CA LEU A 63 3.47 4.88 -8.05
C LEU A 63 3.37 6.29 -8.61
N LYS A 64 2.57 7.14 -7.97
CA LYS A 64 2.38 8.56 -8.32
C LYS A 64 3.36 9.45 -7.58
N ASN A 65 3.52 9.21 -6.28
CA ASN A 65 4.37 10.02 -5.41
C ASN A 65 4.85 9.21 -4.21
N LYS A 66 5.96 9.64 -3.59
CA LYS A 66 6.37 9.16 -2.27
C LYS A 66 6.94 10.31 -1.44
N VAL A 67 6.64 10.34 -0.15
CA VAL A 67 7.12 11.36 0.80
C VAL A 67 7.77 10.66 1.98
N THR A 68 8.96 11.10 2.35
CA THR A 68 9.70 10.56 3.50
C THR A 68 8.92 10.79 4.80
N VAL A 69 8.86 9.78 5.67
CA VAL A 69 8.20 9.85 6.99
C VAL A 69 9.04 10.64 7.99
N SER A 70 10.36 10.47 7.97
CA SER A 70 11.30 11.21 8.81
C SER A 70 12.59 11.52 8.04
N ASN A 71 13.14 12.73 8.21
CA ASN A 71 14.41 13.12 7.59
C ASN A 71 15.65 12.66 8.39
N SER A 72 15.46 11.94 9.50
CA SER A 72 16.54 11.49 10.37
C SER A 72 16.16 10.28 11.21
N GLY A 73 17.16 9.46 11.58
CA GLY A 73 16.99 8.33 12.49
C GLY A 73 16.46 7.06 11.80
N THR A 74 15.93 6.13 12.59
CA THR A 74 15.56 4.76 12.19
C THR A 74 14.48 4.67 11.10
N PHE A 75 13.79 5.77 10.79
CA PHE A 75 12.73 5.84 9.77
C PHE A 75 13.13 6.66 8.54
N GLN A 76 14.42 6.94 8.35
CA GLN A 76 14.92 7.75 7.24
C GLN A 76 14.58 7.19 5.85
N ASN A 77 14.43 5.87 5.75
CA ASN A 77 14.09 5.16 4.52
C ASN A 77 12.63 4.67 4.50
N THR A 78 11.79 5.20 5.39
CA THR A 78 10.35 4.94 5.39
C THR A 78 9.63 6.04 4.62
N TYR A 79 8.72 5.65 3.73
CA TYR A 79 8.00 6.55 2.84
C TYR A 79 6.50 6.28 2.86
N ASN A 80 5.73 7.35 2.89
CA ASN A 80 4.32 7.37 2.53
C ASN A 80 4.20 7.39 1.00
N GLN A 81 3.86 6.25 0.40
CA GLN A 81 3.76 6.08 -1.05
C GLN A 81 2.29 6.18 -1.52
N ILE A 82 2.04 7.00 -2.53
CA ILE A 82 0.73 7.13 -3.19
C ILE A 82 0.75 6.36 -4.50
N TRP A 83 -0.16 5.39 -4.61
CA TRP A 83 -0.35 4.52 -5.76
C TRP A 83 -1.73 4.75 -6.39
N ILE A 84 -1.79 5.06 -7.68
CA ILE A 84 -3.04 5.30 -8.41
C ILE A 84 -3.30 4.20 -9.43
N ARG A 85 -4.57 3.84 -9.63
CA ARG A 85 -4.97 2.87 -10.65
C ARG A 85 -4.77 3.48 -12.05
N LYS A 86 -4.16 2.71 -12.95
CA LYS A 86 -4.06 3.03 -14.38
C LYS A 86 -5.43 3.10 -15.05
#